data_AF-A0A2D8UNL5-F1
#
_entry.id   AF-A0A2D8UNL5-F1
#
_cell.length_a   1.000
_cell.length_b   1.000
_cell.length_c   1.000
_cell.angle_alpha   90.00
_cell.angle_beta   90.00
_cell.angle_gamma   90.00
#
_symmetry.space_group_name_H-M   'P 1'
#
loop_
_entity.id
_entity.type
_entity.pdbx_description
1 polymer ?
#
loop_
_entity_poly.entity_id
_entity_poly.type
_entity_poly.pdbx_seq_one_letter_code
_entity_poly.pdbx_strand_id
1 'polypeptide(L)'
;MIKRLPNISLFPEEVLPFLTDKEVYQYYNKGWSFSNIYYLKPIRDIYLIIKKNKTEDLNNKFIRYEYLKITEDLSKEWSERKILEYVNAIKNFGLINGNYKVQKNIFINSALGNKLSDEDLQDFKDIFFEFFRFKEIATWYLISDSKKQLDINEVTIQDLIEKSRLMYAIKEGKFFNKFLFSLEDVSKVYVIPPKDSHLMRFIEVFYKWGTTLNFIEKFNLNSVNIKTFENREITCTYFIRPFKNFDLMKFTQKHFQYQRQISLPELIFSICQNFHYAVDEIKSFLINEIQFNDKFTYERTSAVFIVKGKNKSEQIKSATYLYPLIDNSYVSHIIVRK
;
A
#
# COMPACT_ATOMS: atom_id res chain seq x y z
N MET A 1 -23.04 13.94 -2.33
CA MET A 1 -23.74 13.66 -1.04
C MET A 1 -22.74 12.97 -0.11
N ILE A 2 -22.65 13.29 1.18
CA ILE A 2 -21.71 12.61 2.09
C ILE A 2 -22.31 11.26 2.49
N LYS A 3 -21.68 10.14 2.12
CA LYS A 3 -22.09 8.80 2.60
C LYS A 3 -21.36 8.54 3.92
N ARG A 4 -22.09 8.61 5.03
CA ARG A 4 -21.56 8.24 6.35
C ARG A 4 -21.79 6.76 6.58
N LEU A 5 -20.74 6.05 6.96
CA LEU A 5 -20.89 4.67 7.44
C LEU A 5 -21.72 4.63 8.74
N PRO A 6 -22.40 3.51 9.01
CA PRO A 6 -23.00 3.27 10.33
C PRO A 6 -21.94 3.41 11.43
N ASN A 7 -22.39 3.61 12.67
CA ASN A 7 -21.48 3.70 13.81
C ASN A 7 -20.79 2.34 14.01
N ILE A 8 -19.52 2.26 13.59
CA ILE A 8 -18.78 1.00 13.55
C ILE A 8 -18.52 0.40 14.94
N SER A 9 -18.62 1.20 16.01
CA SER A 9 -18.48 0.72 17.39
C SER A 9 -19.64 -0.16 17.87
N LEU A 10 -20.74 -0.23 17.10
CA LEU A 10 -21.90 -1.07 17.42
C LEU A 10 -21.78 -2.50 16.89
N PHE A 11 -20.78 -2.79 16.05
CA PHE A 11 -20.60 -4.12 15.46
C PHE A 11 -19.59 -4.95 16.28
N PRO A 12 -19.71 -6.28 16.28
CA PRO A 12 -18.77 -7.16 16.96
C PRO A 12 -17.33 -6.95 16.42
N GLU A 13 -16.37 -6.96 17.34
CA GLU A 13 -14.94 -6.89 17.01
C GLU A 13 -14.35 -8.30 16.85
N GLU A 14 -13.53 -8.49 15.82
CA GLU A 14 -12.79 -9.73 15.56
C GLU A 14 -11.30 -9.40 15.42
N VAL A 15 -10.44 -10.08 16.19
CA VAL A 15 -8.98 -9.85 16.11
C VAL A 15 -8.46 -10.41 14.80
N LEU A 16 -7.70 -9.61 14.04
CA LEU A 16 -7.04 -10.10 12.83
C LEU A 16 -6.04 -11.21 13.17
N PRO A 17 -6.08 -12.35 12.46
CA PRO A 17 -5.18 -13.46 12.75
C PRO A 17 -3.74 -13.09 12.40
N PHE A 18 -2.81 -13.36 13.31
CA PHE A 18 -1.37 -13.26 13.09
C PHE A 18 -0.63 -14.20 14.05
N LEU A 19 0.58 -14.61 13.67
CA LEU A 19 1.48 -15.42 14.48
C LEU A 19 2.02 -14.60 15.64
N THR A 20 1.79 -15.10 16.84
CA THR A 20 2.40 -14.61 18.08
C THR A 20 3.92 -14.76 18.04
N ASP A 21 4.63 -14.02 18.89
CA ASP A 21 6.10 -14.14 18.97
C ASP A 21 6.56 -15.56 19.34
N LYS A 22 5.75 -16.29 20.12
CA LYS A 22 6.00 -17.69 20.46
C LYS A 22 5.93 -18.59 19.23
N GLU A 23 4.89 -18.44 18.41
CA GLU A 23 4.73 -19.20 17.18
C GLU A 23 5.83 -18.86 16.18
N VAL A 24 6.19 -17.58 16.05
CA VAL A 24 7.28 -17.18 15.17
C VAL A 24 8.63 -17.76 15.60
N TYR A 25 8.91 -17.80 16.91
CA TYR A 25 10.10 -18.46 17.41
C TYR A 25 10.08 -19.96 17.08
N GLN A 26 8.95 -20.63 17.22
CA GLN A 26 8.81 -22.06 16.90
C GLN A 26 9.00 -22.37 15.42
N TYR A 27 8.37 -21.59 14.52
CA TYR A 27 8.41 -21.86 13.09
C TYR A 27 9.66 -21.33 12.39
N TYR A 28 10.21 -20.21 12.85
CA TYR A 28 11.28 -19.49 12.15
C TYR A 28 12.55 -19.28 12.97
N ASN A 29 12.57 -19.70 14.24
CA ASN A 29 13.67 -19.46 15.18
C ASN A 29 14.07 -17.97 15.26
N LYS A 30 13.06 -17.08 15.26
CA LYS A 30 13.24 -15.62 15.30
C LYS A 30 12.58 -15.03 16.54
N GLY A 31 13.38 -14.35 17.37
CA GLY A 31 12.86 -13.56 18.51
C GLY A 31 12.35 -12.18 18.10
N TRP A 32 13.00 -11.50 17.15
CA TRP A 32 12.55 -10.21 16.61
C TRP A 32 12.09 -10.36 15.17
N SER A 33 10.79 -10.21 14.94
CA SER A 33 10.15 -10.57 13.69
C SER A 33 9.68 -9.38 12.84
N PHE A 34 9.49 -8.20 13.43
CA PHE A 34 8.99 -7.02 12.72
C PHE A 34 10.13 -6.10 12.28
N SER A 35 10.27 -5.92 10.97
CA SER A 35 11.24 -5.01 10.35
C SER A 35 10.58 -3.67 10.01
N ASN A 36 10.60 -2.72 10.94
CA ASN A 36 9.91 -1.41 10.80
C ASN A 36 10.68 -0.39 9.94
N ILE A 37 11.08 -0.79 8.72
CA ILE A 37 11.88 0.00 7.78
C ILE A 37 11.02 0.50 6.61
N TYR A 38 10.86 1.82 6.48
CA TYR A 38 9.96 2.43 5.48
C TYR A 38 10.58 2.65 4.10
N TYR A 39 11.90 2.79 4.02
CA TYR A 39 12.58 3.23 2.80
C TYR A 39 13.42 2.12 2.21
N LEU A 40 13.22 1.86 0.91
CA LEU A 40 13.88 0.79 0.17
C LEU A 40 15.34 1.11 -0.18
N LYS A 41 15.62 2.33 -0.66
CA LYS A 41 16.97 2.74 -1.08
C LYS A 41 18.04 2.46 -0.02
N PRO A 42 17.85 2.83 1.26
CA PRO A 42 18.87 2.53 2.27
C PRO A 42 19.06 1.03 2.54
N ILE A 43 18.02 0.19 2.37
CA ILE A 43 18.16 -1.27 2.48
C ILE A 43 19.11 -1.77 1.41
N ARG A 44 18.88 -1.38 0.15
CA ARG A 44 19.72 -1.74 -1.00
C ARG A 44 21.15 -1.29 -0.76
N ASP A 45 21.34 -0.02 -0.44
CA ASP A 45 22.67 0.57 -0.31
C ASP A 45 23.47 -0.05 0.85
N ILE A 46 22.83 -0.27 2.01
CA ILE A 46 23.48 -0.96 3.15
C ILE A 46 23.80 -2.42 2.80
N TYR A 47 22.89 -3.13 2.13
CA TYR A 47 23.18 -4.48 1.65
C TYR A 47 24.36 -4.51 0.67
N LEU A 48 24.44 -3.56 -0.26
CA LEU A 48 25.54 -3.46 -1.22
C LEU A 48 26.88 -3.14 -0.53
N ILE A 49 26.88 -2.31 0.51
CA ILE A 49 28.06 -2.08 1.35
C ILE A 49 28.52 -3.39 2.00
N ILE A 50 27.59 -4.16 2.58
CA ILE A 50 27.90 -5.46 3.19
C ILE A 50 28.44 -6.44 2.14
N LYS A 51 27.80 -6.52 0.99
CA LYS A 51 28.17 -7.43 -0.12
C LYS A 51 29.57 -7.16 -0.69
N LYS A 52 29.99 -5.89 -0.74
CA LYS A 52 31.26 -5.47 -1.35
C LYS A 52 32.48 -5.60 -0.43
N ASN A 53 32.27 -5.73 0.88
CA ASN A 53 33.34 -5.72 1.87
C ASN A 53 33.54 -7.10 2.50
N LYS A 54 34.75 -7.34 3.04
CA LYS A 54 35.05 -8.58 3.75
C LYS A 54 34.30 -8.64 5.08
N THR A 55 33.83 -9.83 5.43
CA THR A 55 33.06 -10.06 6.66
C THR A 55 33.76 -9.59 7.94
N GLU A 56 35.08 -9.74 8.01
CA GLU A 56 35.91 -9.38 9.18
C GLU A 56 35.90 -7.87 9.46
N ASP A 57 35.73 -7.05 8.43
CA ASP A 57 35.70 -5.59 8.53
C ASP A 57 34.31 -5.05 8.92
N LEU A 58 33.28 -5.90 8.83
CA LEU A 58 31.88 -5.46 8.96
C LEU A 58 31.44 -5.34 10.42
N ASN A 59 31.19 -4.09 10.80
CA ASN A 59 30.42 -3.74 11.99
C ASN A 59 29.53 -2.52 11.69
N ASN A 60 28.60 -2.19 12.59
CA ASN A 60 27.66 -1.09 12.38
C ASN A 60 28.36 0.25 12.17
N LYS A 61 29.51 0.48 12.82
CA LYS A 61 30.29 1.72 12.70
C LYS A 61 30.93 1.85 11.32
N PHE A 62 31.50 0.76 10.80
CA PHE A 62 32.05 0.70 9.45
C PHE A 62 30.95 0.89 8.39
N ILE A 63 29.85 0.14 8.49
CA ILE A 63 28.72 0.25 7.56
C ILE A 63 28.16 1.67 7.55
N ARG A 64 28.02 2.28 8.74
CA ARG A 64 27.62 3.68 8.88
C ARG A 64 28.59 4.61 8.15
N TYR A 65 29.90 4.45 8.38
CA TYR A 65 30.92 5.27 7.76
C TYR A 65 30.86 5.21 6.23
N GLU A 66 30.75 4.01 5.65
CA GLU A 66 30.60 3.84 4.19
C GLU A 66 29.29 4.44 3.66
N TYR A 67 28.18 4.21 4.36
CA TYR A 67 26.87 4.73 3.94
C TYR A 67 26.81 6.26 4.00
N LEU A 68 27.52 6.90 4.93
CA LEU A 68 27.59 8.35 5.03
C LEU A 68 28.35 9.01 3.87
N LYS A 69 29.21 8.28 3.15
CA LYS A 69 29.93 8.82 1.99
C LYS A 69 29.03 9.04 0.77
N ILE A 70 27.88 8.38 0.73
CA ILE A 70 26.98 8.34 -0.45
C ILE A 70 25.61 8.96 -0.18
N THR A 71 25.38 9.48 1.03
CA THR A 71 24.11 10.08 1.43
C THR A 71 24.27 11.59 1.54
N GLU A 72 23.45 12.35 0.81
CA GLU A 72 23.76 13.77 0.55
C GLU A 72 23.53 14.71 1.74
N ASP A 73 22.68 14.42 2.75
CA ASP A 73 22.58 15.35 3.90
C ASP A 73 21.81 14.82 5.13
N LEU A 74 22.29 13.78 5.83
CA LEU A 74 21.54 13.21 6.98
C LEU A 74 22.42 12.63 8.11
N SER A 75 23.66 13.10 8.32
CA SER A 75 24.56 12.49 9.33
C SER A 75 23.98 12.37 10.75
N LYS A 76 23.02 13.25 11.10
CA LYS A 76 22.24 13.24 12.36
C LYS A 76 21.13 12.18 12.42
N GLU A 77 20.54 11.77 11.29
CA GLU A 77 19.50 10.74 11.26
C GLU A 77 20.08 9.32 11.22
N TRP A 78 21.30 9.17 10.69
CA TRP A 78 21.97 7.88 10.54
C TRP A 78 22.88 7.57 11.73
N SER A 79 22.28 7.32 12.90
CA SER A 79 23.02 6.80 14.06
C SER A 79 23.46 5.34 13.85
N GLU A 80 24.43 4.85 14.64
CA GLU A 80 24.77 3.42 14.64
C GLU A 80 23.57 2.54 14.96
N ARG A 81 22.70 3.00 15.87
CA ARG A 81 21.41 2.34 16.16
C ARG A 81 20.54 2.26 14.92
N LYS A 82 20.47 3.32 14.11
CA LYS A 82 19.68 3.32 12.89
C LYS A 82 20.23 2.33 11.86
N ILE A 83 21.55 2.29 11.68
CA ILE A 83 22.21 1.30 10.82
C ILE A 83 21.93 -0.12 11.31
N LEU A 84 22.01 -0.38 12.61
CA LEU A 84 21.67 -1.66 13.20
C LEU A 84 20.22 -2.07 12.89
N GLU A 85 19.24 -1.15 12.91
CA GLU A 85 17.86 -1.45 12.50
C GLU A 85 17.78 -1.95 11.06
N TYR A 86 18.50 -1.31 10.13
CA TYR A 86 18.55 -1.74 8.73
C TYR A 86 19.29 -3.08 8.55
N VAL A 87 20.42 -3.26 9.22
CA VAL A 87 21.17 -4.53 9.20
C VAL A 87 20.30 -5.68 9.72
N ASN A 88 19.57 -5.46 10.82
CA ASN A 88 18.64 -6.45 11.37
C ASN A 88 17.47 -6.73 10.41
N ALA A 89 16.96 -5.71 9.72
CA ALA A 89 15.94 -5.92 8.69
C ALA A 89 16.48 -6.75 7.53
N ILE A 90 17.69 -6.47 7.02
CA ILE A 90 18.36 -7.23 5.94
C ILE A 90 18.57 -8.70 6.37
N LYS A 91 18.94 -8.95 7.63
CA LYS A 91 19.00 -10.31 8.21
C LYS A 91 17.62 -10.97 8.25
N ASN A 92 16.59 -10.23 8.68
CA ASN A 92 15.22 -10.74 8.77
C ASN A 92 14.62 -11.09 7.41
N PHE A 93 14.97 -10.33 6.37
CA PHE A 93 14.64 -10.60 4.98
C PHE A 93 15.45 -11.78 4.39
N GLY A 94 16.39 -12.34 5.15
CA GLY A 94 17.19 -13.49 4.71
C GLY A 94 18.22 -13.15 3.63
N LEU A 95 18.62 -11.88 3.51
CA LEU A 95 19.61 -11.44 2.52
C LEU A 95 21.04 -11.75 2.96
N ILE A 96 21.29 -11.68 4.26
CA ILE A 96 22.56 -12.01 4.92
C ILE A 96 22.29 -12.82 6.19
N ASN A 97 23.29 -13.56 6.67
CA ASN A 97 23.20 -14.25 7.97
C ASN A 97 23.71 -13.40 9.14
N GLY A 98 23.74 -13.98 10.35
CA GLY A 98 24.22 -13.33 11.57
C GLY A 98 25.65 -12.76 11.46
N ASN A 99 26.50 -13.44 10.67
CA ASN A 99 27.91 -13.11 10.43
C ASN A 99 28.09 -12.31 9.13
N TYR A 100 27.09 -11.57 8.67
CA TYR A 100 27.15 -10.76 7.44
C TYR A 100 27.44 -11.53 6.13
N LYS A 101 27.39 -12.87 6.14
CA LYS A 101 27.57 -13.66 4.92
C LYS A 101 26.32 -13.54 4.05
N VAL A 102 26.50 -13.11 2.81
CA VAL A 102 25.44 -12.99 1.80
C VAL A 102 24.77 -14.34 1.56
N GLN A 103 23.44 -14.36 1.58
CA GLN A 103 22.59 -15.54 1.34
C GLN A 103 21.87 -15.46 -0.01
N LYS A 104 21.55 -14.25 -0.47
CA LYS A 104 20.90 -13.98 -1.77
C LYS A 104 21.75 -13.03 -2.57
N ASN A 105 21.94 -13.31 -3.85
CA ASN A 105 22.69 -12.44 -4.76
C ASN A 105 21.72 -11.57 -5.57
N ILE A 106 21.33 -10.44 -4.98
CA ILE A 106 20.39 -9.47 -5.57
C ILE A 106 21.09 -8.13 -5.79
N PHE A 107 20.39 -7.18 -6.42
CA PHE A 107 20.87 -5.84 -6.76
C PHE A 107 22.18 -5.88 -7.56
N ILE A 108 22.25 -6.80 -8.54
CA ILE A 108 23.48 -7.13 -9.26
C ILE A 108 23.98 -5.94 -10.08
N ASN A 109 23.07 -5.24 -10.75
CA ASN A 109 23.37 -4.10 -11.63
C ASN A 109 23.26 -2.75 -10.90
N SER A 110 23.15 -2.77 -9.58
CA SER A 110 22.81 -1.60 -8.79
C SER A 110 24.05 -0.91 -8.24
N ALA A 111 24.02 0.42 -8.21
CA ALA A 111 25.09 1.25 -7.67
C ALA A 111 24.66 2.00 -6.42
N LEU A 112 25.61 2.17 -5.51
CA LEU A 112 25.43 2.90 -4.26
C LEU A 112 25.01 4.35 -4.53
N GLY A 113 24.03 4.86 -3.78
CA GLY A 113 23.61 6.26 -3.87
C GLY A 113 22.71 6.58 -5.07
N ASN A 114 22.61 5.71 -6.07
CA ASN A 114 21.73 5.92 -7.22
C ASN A 114 20.24 5.84 -6.85
N LYS A 115 19.36 6.30 -7.74
CA LYS A 115 17.92 5.98 -7.63
C LYS A 115 17.70 4.47 -7.77
N LEU A 116 16.56 3.98 -7.28
CA LEU A 116 16.16 2.58 -7.48
C LEU A 116 15.82 2.38 -8.96
N SER A 117 16.40 1.34 -9.59
CA SER A 117 16.03 0.91 -10.93
C SER A 117 14.78 0.03 -10.90
N ASP A 118 14.19 -0.27 -12.07
CA ASP A 118 13.08 -1.23 -12.15
C ASP A 118 13.51 -2.65 -11.72
N GLU A 119 14.76 -3.03 -11.99
CA GLU A 119 15.35 -4.28 -11.48
C GLU A 119 15.44 -4.29 -9.95
N ASP A 120 15.86 -3.17 -9.32
CA ASP A 120 15.86 -3.05 -7.87
C ASP A 120 14.44 -3.24 -7.30
N LEU A 121 13.43 -2.65 -7.94
CA LEU A 121 12.04 -2.78 -7.52
C LEU A 121 11.55 -4.21 -7.66
N GLN A 122 12.01 -4.96 -8.67
CA GLN A 122 11.70 -6.38 -8.82
C GLN A 122 12.33 -7.22 -7.70
N ASP A 123 13.61 -7.01 -7.38
CA ASP A 123 14.27 -7.66 -6.25
C ASP A 123 13.54 -7.36 -4.92
N PHE A 124 13.05 -6.13 -4.73
CA PHE A 124 12.25 -5.77 -3.56
C PHE A 124 10.86 -6.40 -3.53
N LYS A 125 10.22 -6.64 -4.68
CA LYS A 125 8.96 -7.41 -4.74
C LYS A 125 9.21 -8.84 -4.26
N ASP A 126 10.30 -9.46 -4.70
CA ASP A 126 10.64 -10.82 -4.30
C ASP A 126 10.88 -10.87 -2.77
N ILE A 127 11.66 -9.93 -2.23
CA ILE A 127 11.84 -9.78 -0.77
C ILE A 127 10.50 -9.62 -0.06
N PHE A 128 9.61 -8.78 -0.59
CA PHE A 128 8.30 -8.53 0.01
C PHE A 128 7.49 -9.82 0.10
N PHE A 129 7.42 -10.56 -1.00
CA PHE A 129 6.63 -11.79 -1.08
C PHE A 129 7.29 -12.98 -0.43
N GLU A 130 8.59 -12.96 -0.11
CA GLU A 130 9.24 -14.04 0.64
C GLU A 130 9.18 -13.84 2.15
N PHE A 131 9.15 -12.57 2.61
CA PHE A 131 9.18 -12.27 4.04
C PHE A 131 7.83 -12.61 4.71
N PHE A 132 7.86 -13.56 5.64
CA PHE A 132 6.65 -14.13 6.24
C PHE A 132 5.71 -13.11 6.90
N ARG A 133 6.20 -12.01 7.51
CA ARG A 133 5.32 -10.98 8.09
C ARG A 133 4.56 -10.19 7.03
N PHE A 134 5.14 -9.97 5.85
CA PHE A 134 4.41 -9.36 4.73
C PHE A 134 3.39 -10.34 4.18
N LYS A 135 3.76 -11.62 3.97
CA LYS A 135 2.81 -12.66 3.57
C LYS A 135 1.64 -12.79 4.55
N GLU A 136 1.92 -12.76 5.85
CA GLU A 136 0.92 -12.83 6.92
C GLU A 136 -0.15 -11.75 6.77
N ILE A 137 0.25 -10.48 6.63
CA ILE A 137 -0.68 -9.36 6.40
C ILE A 137 -1.38 -9.51 5.05
N ALA A 138 -0.69 -10.00 4.01
CA ALA A 138 -1.30 -10.24 2.71
C ALA A 138 -2.46 -11.23 2.81
N THR A 139 -2.40 -12.23 3.71
CA THR A 139 -3.50 -13.19 3.90
C THR A 139 -4.79 -12.52 4.40
N TRP A 140 -4.74 -11.34 5.03
CA TRP A 140 -5.93 -10.62 5.47
C TRP A 140 -6.85 -10.21 4.32
N TYR A 141 -6.27 -9.97 3.15
CA TYR A 141 -6.99 -9.69 1.91
C TYR A 141 -7.70 -10.92 1.33
N LEU A 142 -7.39 -12.12 1.84
CA LEU A 142 -7.96 -13.40 1.41
C LEU A 142 -8.85 -14.05 2.49
N ILE A 143 -8.90 -13.47 3.69
CA ILE A 143 -9.78 -13.96 4.75
C ILE A 143 -11.20 -14.07 4.18
N SER A 144 -11.79 -15.25 4.29
CA SER A 144 -13.22 -15.44 4.05
C SER A 144 -13.95 -15.42 5.39
N ASP A 145 -15.27 -15.32 5.38
CA ASP A 145 -16.06 -15.47 6.62
C ASP A 145 -15.94 -16.87 7.24
N SER A 146 -15.34 -17.83 6.52
CA SER A 146 -14.94 -19.11 7.09
C SER A 146 -13.66 -18.92 7.92
N LYS A 147 -13.76 -19.18 9.23
CA LYS A 147 -12.72 -18.98 10.25
C LYS A 147 -11.41 -19.80 10.07
N LYS A 148 -11.13 -20.34 8.87
CA LYS A 148 -9.87 -21.03 8.62
C LYS A 148 -8.77 -19.99 8.43
N GLN A 149 -7.83 -19.96 9.36
CA GLN A 149 -6.56 -19.28 9.17
C GLN A 149 -5.88 -19.90 7.94
N LEU A 150 -5.61 -19.08 6.93
CA LEU A 150 -4.87 -19.51 5.75
C LEU A 150 -3.42 -19.79 6.17
N ASP A 151 -2.84 -20.89 5.69
CA ASP A 151 -1.41 -21.10 5.82
C ASP A 151 -0.69 -20.05 4.98
N ILE A 152 0.17 -19.26 5.63
CA ILE A 152 0.95 -18.18 5.02
C ILE A 152 1.83 -18.72 3.89
N ASN A 153 2.21 -20.00 3.95
CA ASN A 153 3.06 -20.64 2.94
C ASN A 153 2.28 -21.09 1.69
N GLU A 154 0.97 -21.25 1.78
CA GLU A 154 0.11 -21.66 0.66
C GLU A 154 -0.36 -20.47 -0.20
N VAL A 155 -0.29 -19.25 0.34
CA VAL A 155 -0.73 -18.04 -0.37
C VAL A 155 0.28 -17.64 -1.45
N THR A 156 -0.17 -17.67 -2.70
CA THR A 156 0.61 -17.20 -3.85
C THR A 156 0.30 -15.75 -4.22
N ILE A 157 1.19 -15.13 -5.00
CA ILE A 157 0.93 -13.80 -5.59
C ILE A 157 -0.32 -13.86 -6.48
N GLN A 158 -0.53 -14.96 -7.20
CA GLN A 158 -1.69 -15.13 -8.06
C GLN A 158 -2.99 -15.14 -7.26
N ASP A 159 -3.02 -15.78 -6.09
CA ASP A 159 -4.17 -15.73 -5.19
C ASP A 159 -4.48 -14.30 -4.75
N LEU A 160 -3.46 -13.52 -4.41
CA LEU A 160 -3.64 -12.12 -4.04
C LEU A 160 -4.19 -11.30 -5.21
N ILE A 161 -3.71 -11.52 -6.43
CA ILE A 161 -4.23 -10.81 -7.60
C ILE A 161 -5.69 -11.22 -7.87
N GLU A 162 -6.00 -12.50 -7.91
CA GLU A 162 -7.31 -12.99 -8.39
C GLU A 162 -8.40 -12.97 -7.32
N LYS A 163 -8.04 -13.19 -6.06
CA LYS A 163 -9.00 -13.48 -4.98
C LYS A 163 -9.00 -12.43 -3.87
N SER A 164 -8.06 -11.48 -3.86
CA SER A 164 -8.06 -10.42 -2.84
C SER A 164 -9.34 -9.59 -2.89
N ARG A 165 -9.79 -9.15 -1.73
CA ARG A 165 -10.86 -8.16 -1.54
C ARG A 165 -10.29 -6.81 -1.14
N LEU A 166 -11.07 -5.75 -1.27
CA LEU A 166 -10.68 -4.45 -0.72
C LEU A 166 -10.65 -4.50 0.82
N MET A 167 -9.68 -3.83 1.40
CA MET A 167 -9.61 -3.58 2.83
C MET A 167 -9.69 -2.08 3.11
N TYR A 168 -10.57 -1.72 4.04
CA TYR A 168 -10.83 -0.35 4.47
C TYR A 168 -10.23 -0.15 5.87
N ALA A 169 -9.06 0.45 5.93
CA ALA A 169 -8.31 0.69 7.16
C ALA A 169 -8.67 2.04 7.79
N ILE A 170 -8.85 2.04 9.11
CA ILE A 170 -9.25 3.19 9.92
C ILE A 170 -8.21 3.38 11.03
N LYS A 171 -7.86 4.64 11.28
CA LYS A 171 -6.98 5.02 12.39
C LYS A 171 -7.79 5.41 13.60
N GLU A 172 -7.56 4.74 14.72
CA GLU A 172 -7.97 5.17 16.05
C GLU A 172 -6.70 5.44 16.87
N GLY A 173 -6.26 6.69 16.87
CA GLY A 173 -4.96 7.11 17.39
C GLY A 173 -3.92 7.29 16.28
N LYS A 174 -2.68 6.84 16.53
CA LYS A 174 -1.53 7.10 15.64
C LYS A 174 -1.46 6.18 14.42
N PHE A 175 -1.92 4.94 14.56
CA PHE A 175 -1.74 3.87 13.56
C PHE A 175 -3.08 3.30 13.10
N PHE A 176 -3.07 2.58 11.98
CA PHE A 176 -4.21 1.76 11.57
C PHE A 176 -4.39 0.60 12.54
N ASN A 177 -5.59 0.45 13.08
CA ASN A 177 -5.91 -0.60 14.04
C ASN A 177 -7.33 -1.16 13.88
N LYS A 178 -8.16 -0.56 13.01
CA LYS A 178 -9.51 -1.05 12.67
C LYS A 178 -9.63 -1.23 11.16
N PHE A 179 -10.30 -2.30 10.75
CA PHE A 179 -10.40 -2.73 9.36
C PHE A 179 -11.80 -3.23 9.05
N LEU A 180 -12.30 -2.88 7.86
CA LEU A 180 -13.54 -3.40 7.29
C LEU A 180 -13.22 -4.03 5.94
N PHE A 181 -14.03 -5.00 5.53
CA PHE A 181 -13.95 -5.60 4.19
C PHE A 181 -15.17 -5.31 3.31
N SER A 182 -16.21 -4.69 3.88
CA SER A 182 -17.35 -4.13 3.16
C SER A 182 -17.71 -2.77 3.76
N LEU A 183 -18.19 -1.85 2.92
CA LEU A 183 -18.75 -0.56 3.34
C LEU A 183 -20.29 -0.56 3.39
N GLU A 184 -20.92 -1.54 2.74
CA GLU A 184 -22.38 -1.60 2.57
C GLU A 184 -22.98 -2.59 3.59
N ASP A 185 -22.37 -3.77 3.69
CA ASP A 185 -22.78 -4.85 4.59
C ASP A 185 -21.77 -5.01 5.73
N VAL A 186 -21.66 -3.98 6.57
CA VAL A 186 -20.80 -4.05 7.75
C VAL A 186 -21.45 -4.99 8.76
N SER A 187 -20.86 -6.17 8.96
CA SER A 187 -21.31 -7.15 9.97
C SER A 187 -20.39 -7.23 11.19
N LYS A 188 -19.12 -6.84 11.02
CA LYS A 188 -18.06 -6.91 12.03
C LYS A 188 -16.94 -5.92 11.74
N VAL A 189 -16.18 -5.58 12.78
CA VAL A 189 -14.97 -4.77 12.67
C VAL A 189 -13.77 -5.62 13.01
N TYR A 190 -12.81 -5.68 12.10
CA TYR A 190 -11.56 -6.37 12.34
C TYR A 190 -10.59 -5.44 13.06
N VAL A 191 -9.92 -5.93 14.11
CA VAL A 191 -9.11 -5.09 14.99
C VAL A 191 -7.72 -5.66 15.24
N ILE A 192 -6.79 -4.75 15.53
CA ILE A 192 -5.50 -5.08 16.14
C ILE A 192 -5.54 -4.58 17.58
N PRO A 193 -5.38 -5.46 18.58
CA PRO A 193 -5.41 -5.06 19.98
C PRO A 193 -4.30 -4.03 20.30
N PRO A 194 -4.54 -3.06 21.22
CA PRO A 194 -3.56 -2.04 21.58
C PRO A 194 -2.19 -2.57 22.03
N LYS A 195 -2.14 -3.75 22.64
CA LYS A 195 -0.91 -4.43 23.05
C LYS A 195 0.02 -4.76 21.86
N ASP A 196 -0.54 -4.91 20.67
CA ASP A 196 0.17 -5.33 19.45
C ASP A 196 0.62 -4.11 18.60
N SER A 197 1.09 -3.05 19.27
CA SER A 197 1.50 -1.79 18.63
C SER A 197 2.61 -1.96 17.57
N HIS A 198 3.45 -2.99 17.71
CA HIS A 198 4.47 -3.34 16.72
C HIS A 198 3.86 -3.77 15.39
N LEU A 199 2.78 -4.55 15.42
CA LEU A 199 2.02 -4.95 14.22
C LEU A 199 1.35 -3.73 13.58
N MET A 200 0.74 -2.86 14.38
CA MET A 200 0.13 -1.61 13.87
C MET A 200 1.15 -0.73 13.13
N ARG A 201 2.37 -0.62 13.66
CA ARG A 201 3.47 0.12 13.00
C ARG A 201 3.93 -0.58 11.73
N PHE A 202 4.02 -1.92 11.76
CA PHE A 202 4.47 -2.71 10.63
C PHE A 202 3.48 -2.67 9.44
N ILE A 203 2.18 -2.50 9.69
CA ILE A 203 1.18 -2.30 8.63
C ILE A 203 1.46 -1.05 7.80
N GLU A 204 1.91 0.03 8.43
CA GLU A 204 2.29 1.23 7.69
C GLU A 204 3.50 0.96 6.77
N VAL A 205 4.41 0.07 7.19
CA VAL A 205 5.53 -0.40 6.37
C VAL A 205 5.02 -1.27 5.22
N PHE A 206 4.12 -2.23 5.49
CA PHE A 206 3.47 -3.06 4.47
C PHE A 206 2.81 -2.19 3.38
N TYR A 207 1.99 -1.21 3.77
CA TYR A 207 1.39 -0.29 2.81
C TYR A 207 2.41 0.56 2.08
N LYS A 208 3.44 1.07 2.78
CA LYS A 208 4.47 1.91 2.16
C LYS A 208 5.25 1.12 1.09
N TRP A 209 5.62 -0.11 1.39
CA TRP A 209 6.30 -0.98 0.42
C TRP A 209 5.37 -1.35 -0.73
N GLY A 210 4.18 -1.86 -0.46
CA GLY A 210 3.25 -2.31 -1.50
C GLY A 210 2.89 -1.22 -2.52
N THR A 211 2.71 0.01 -2.04
CA THR A 211 2.48 1.19 -2.90
C THR A 211 3.74 1.63 -3.64
N THR A 212 4.91 1.63 -2.99
CA THR A 212 6.18 1.99 -3.64
C THR A 212 6.57 0.97 -4.73
N LEU A 213 6.20 -0.30 -4.54
CA LEU A 213 6.45 -1.40 -5.46
C LEU A 213 5.34 -1.58 -6.50
N ASN A 214 4.33 -0.71 -6.49
CA ASN A 214 3.24 -0.65 -7.47
C ASN A 214 2.45 -1.96 -7.64
N PHE A 215 2.12 -2.63 -6.54
CA PHE A 215 1.20 -3.79 -6.56
C PHE A 215 0.08 -3.69 -5.51
N ILE A 216 0.11 -2.67 -4.64
CA ILE A 216 -1.00 -2.30 -3.78
C ILE A 216 -1.41 -0.87 -4.11
N GLU A 217 -2.71 -0.69 -4.31
CA GLU A 217 -3.31 0.64 -4.41
C GLU A 217 -3.71 1.13 -3.01
N LYS A 218 -3.57 2.43 -2.75
CA LYS A 218 -3.95 3.04 -1.45
C LYS A 218 -4.41 4.47 -1.62
N PHE A 219 -5.66 4.74 -1.23
CA PHE A 219 -6.19 6.10 -1.22
C PHE A 219 -7.21 6.34 -0.12
N ASN A 220 -7.40 7.62 0.22
CA ASN A 220 -8.34 8.04 1.24
C ASN A 220 -9.73 8.27 0.63
N LEU A 221 -10.76 7.72 1.28
CA LEU A 221 -12.15 7.82 0.80
C LEU A 221 -12.80 9.20 1.02
N ASN A 222 -12.10 10.14 1.65
CA ASN A 222 -12.50 11.55 1.65
C ASN A 222 -12.70 12.11 0.23
N SER A 223 -11.95 11.59 -0.76
CA SER A 223 -12.05 11.96 -2.18
C SER A 223 -13.43 11.63 -2.79
N VAL A 224 -14.13 10.64 -2.25
CA VAL A 224 -15.49 10.24 -2.62
C VAL A 224 -16.52 10.55 -1.53
N ASN A 225 -16.18 11.45 -0.60
CA ASN A 225 -17.03 11.87 0.51
C ASN A 225 -17.56 10.72 1.39
N ILE A 226 -16.80 9.64 1.55
CA ILE A 226 -17.12 8.55 2.48
C ILE A 226 -16.28 8.70 3.75
N LYS A 227 -16.94 8.71 4.90
CA LYS A 227 -16.32 8.80 6.23
C LYS A 227 -17.01 7.90 7.24
N THR A 228 -16.35 7.65 8.37
CA THR A 228 -17.02 7.00 9.51
C THR A 228 -18.08 7.93 10.12
N PHE A 229 -18.97 7.37 10.94
CA PHE A 229 -19.95 8.14 11.70
C PHE A 229 -19.32 9.28 12.51
N GLU A 230 -18.15 9.03 13.11
CA GLU A 230 -17.36 9.99 13.89
C GLU A 230 -16.47 10.91 13.02
N ASN A 231 -16.72 10.99 11.71
CA ASN A 231 -15.93 11.75 10.74
C ASN A 231 -14.44 11.35 10.65
N ARG A 232 -14.09 10.13 11.05
CA ARG A 232 -12.73 9.61 10.87
C ARG A 232 -12.50 9.24 9.40
N GLU A 233 -11.25 9.39 8.98
CA GLU A 233 -10.83 9.05 7.63
C GLU A 233 -10.74 7.54 7.44
N ILE A 234 -11.12 7.08 6.25
CA ILE A 234 -11.04 5.68 5.85
C ILE A 234 -10.07 5.59 4.68
N THR A 235 -9.10 4.69 4.79
CA THR A 235 -8.16 4.40 3.72
C THR A 235 -8.54 3.08 3.05
N CYS A 236 -8.83 3.13 1.75
CA CYS A 236 -9.03 1.93 0.95
C CYS A 236 -7.70 1.40 0.44
N THR A 237 -7.53 0.08 0.50
CA THR A 237 -6.36 -0.62 -0.02
C THR A 237 -6.75 -1.93 -0.71
N TYR A 238 -6.02 -2.32 -1.74
CA TYR A 238 -6.21 -3.61 -2.41
C TYR A 238 -4.97 -3.99 -3.23
N PHE A 239 -4.83 -5.28 -3.54
CA PHE A 239 -3.83 -5.75 -4.52
C PHE A 239 -4.31 -5.45 -5.93
N ILE A 240 -3.42 -4.87 -6.72
CA ILE A 240 -3.72 -4.43 -8.09
C ILE A 240 -3.86 -5.64 -9.00
N ARG A 241 -4.93 -5.67 -9.79
CA ARG A 241 -5.13 -6.62 -10.89
C ARG A 241 -4.64 -6.03 -12.22
N PRO A 242 -4.10 -6.88 -13.13
CA PRO A 242 -3.79 -6.45 -14.48
C PRO A 242 -5.02 -5.82 -15.16
N PHE A 243 -4.84 -4.64 -15.73
CA PHE A 243 -5.91 -3.92 -16.40
C PHE A 243 -6.44 -4.70 -17.61
N LYS A 244 -7.77 -4.77 -17.73
CA LYS A 244 -8.45 -5.27 -18.93
C LYS A 244 -9.51 -4.27 -19.34
N ASN A 245 -9.47 -3.87 -20.61
CA ASN A 245 -10.48 -2.99 -21.21
C ASN A 245 -11.89 -3.57 -21.00
N PHE A 246 -12.84 -2.67 -20.76
CA PHE A 246 -14.25 -3.01 -20.61
C PHE A 246 -15.13 -1.91 -21.22
N ASP A 247 -16.40 -2.22 -21.44
CA ASP A 247 -17.37 -1.27 -21.97
C ASP A 247 -17.81 -0.29 -20.86
N LEU A 248 -17.30 0.95 -20.93
CA LEU A 248 -17.59 1.99 -19.95
C LEU A 248 -19.08 2.37 -19.93
N MET A 249 -19.77 2.32 -21.07
CA MET A 249 -21.20 2.64 -21.15
C MET A 249 -22.02 1.59 -20.42
N LYS A 250 -21.77 0.31 -20.67
CA LYS A 250 -22.44 -0.78 -19.93
C LYS A 250 -22.14 -0.72 -18.44
N PHE A 251 -20.91 -0.39 -18.07
CA PHE A 251 -20.53 -0.25 -16.66
C PHE A 251 -21.29 0.89 -15.98
N THR A 252 -21.32 2.09 -16.59
CA THR A 252 -22.01 3.26 -16.04
C THR A 252 -23.53 3.05 -15.96
N GLN A 253 -24.14 2.40 -16.95
CA GLN A 253 -25.56 2.04 -16.90
C GLN A 253 -25.88 1.10 -15.74
N LYS A 254 -25.06 0.07 -15.52
CA LYS A 254 -25.24 -0.92 -14.46
C LYS A 254 -25.06 -0.33 -13.06
N HIS A 255 -24.02 0.49 -12.86
CA HIS A 255 -23.62 0.94 -11.52
C HIS A 255 -24.13 2.33 -11.14
N PHE A 256 -24.55 3.16 -12.11
CA PHE A 256 -25.00 4.54 -11.89
C PHE A 256 -26.42 4.79 -12.43
N GLN A 257 -27.20 3.75 -12.75
CA GLN A 257 -28.63 3.83 -13.07
C GLN A 257 -28.98 4.90 -14.13
N TYR A 258 -28.21 4.96 -15.22
CA TYR A 258 -28.41 5.93 -16.31
C TYR A 258 -28.26 7.40 -15.91
N GLN A 259 -27.56 7.71 -14.83
CA GLN A 259 -27.17 9.08 -14.51
C GLN A 259 -26.38 9.70 -15.67
N ARG A 260 -26.81 10.89 -16.10
CA ARG A 260 -26.17 11.63 -17.20
C ARG A 260 -24.82 12.21 -16.80
N GLN A 261 -24.68 12.65 -15.55
CA GLN A 261 -23.48 13.32 -15.04
C GLN A 261 -22.99 12.51 -13.84
N ILE A 262 -21.80 11.94 -13.96
CA ILE A 262 -21.22 11.04 -12.96
C ILE A 262 -19.91 11.66 -12.46
N SER A 263 -19.76 11.74 -11.13
CA SER A 263 -18.53 12.19 -10.48
C SER A 263 -17.38 11.24 -10.81
N LEU A 264 -16.27 11.75 -11.34
CA LEU A 264 -15.13 10.91 -11.69
C LEU A 264 -14.47 10.21 -10.50
N PRO A 265 -14.30 10.86 -9.33
CA PRO A 265 -13.86 10.14 -8.14
C PRO A 265 -14.75 8.95 -7.78
N GLU A 266 -16.08 9.12 -7.88
CA GLU A 266 -17.05 8.05 -7.59
C GLU A 266 -16.99 6.94 -8.64
N LEU A 267 -16.86 7.29 -9.92
CA LEU A 267 -16.68 6.33 -11.01
C LEU A 267 -15.38 5.53 -10.87
N ILE A 268 -14.25 6.20 -10.64
CA ILE A 268 -12.95 5.55 -10.44
C ILE A 268 -13.03 4.63 -9.22
N PHE A 269 -13.58 5.09 -8.10
CA PHE A 269 -13.76 4.25 -6.92
C PHE A 269 -14.64 3.03 -7.20
N SER A 270 -15.75 3.18 -7.94
CA SER A 270 -16.60 2.06 -8.33
C SER A 270 -15.86 1.05 -9.22
N ILE A 271 -15.03 1.51 -10.16
CA ILE A 271 -14.18 0.64 -10.99
C ILE A 271 -13.15 -0.09 -10.11
N CYS A 272 -12.50 0.60 -9.17
CA CYS A 272 -11.61 -0.02 -8.19
C CYS A 272 -12.33 -1.12 -7.40
N GLN A 273 -13.55 -0.86 -6.92
CA GLN A 273 -14.32 -1.83 -6.13
C GLN A 273 -14.69 -3.10 -6.91
N ASN A 274 -14.92 -2.98 -8.22
CA ASN A 274 -15.34 -4.12 -9.05
C ASN A 274 -14.17 -4.87 -9.68
N PHE A 275 -13.07 -4.18 -9.98
CA PHE A 275 -12.00 -4.74 -10.80
C PHE A 275 -10.61 -4.70 -10.16
N HIS A 276 -10.40 -3.94 -9.08
CA HIS A 276 -9.09 -3.77 -8.43
C HIS A 276 -7.97 -3.32 -9.37
N TYR A 277 -8.28 -2.54 -10.41
CA TYR A 277 -7.26 -1.98 -11.31
C TYR A 277 -6.52 -0.80 -10.68
N ALA A 278 -5.29 -0.54 -11.11
CA ALA A 278 -4.54 0.62 -10.64
C ALA A 278 -5.28 1.91 -11.01
N VAL A 279 -5.29 2.89 -10.10
CA VAL A 279 -6.03 4.15 -10.31
C VAL A 279 -5.51 4.90 -11.53
N ASP A 280 -4.21 4.89 -11.78
CA ASP A 280 -3.61 5.58 -12.92
C ASP A 280 -3.95 4.92 -14.27
N GLU A 281 -4.11 3.59 -14.31
CA GLU A 281 -4.61 2.88 -15.49
C GLU A 281 -6.08 3.23 -15.75
N ILE A 282 -6.91 3.27 -14.70
CA ILE A 282 -8.32 3.68 -14.81
C ILE A 282 -8.42 5.11 -15.33
N LYS A 283 -7.64 6.05 -14.79
CA LYS A 283 -7.63 7.45 -15.27
C LYS A 283 -7.27 7.53 -16.75
N SER A 284 -6.23 6.81 -17.16
CA SER A 284 -5.78 6.79 -18.55
C SER A 284 -6.87 6.22 -19.47
N PHE A 285 -7.51 5.13 -19.06
CA PHE A 285 -8.66 4.56 -19.76
C PHE A 285 -9.83 5.54 -19.89
N LEU A 286 -10.23 6.21 -18.80
CA LEU A 286 -11.33 7.18 -18.82
C LEU A 286 -11.03 8.39 -19.71
N ILE A 287 -9.78 8.89 -19.71
CA ILE A 287 -9.37 9.97 -20.60
C ILE A 287 -9.47 9.54 -22.06
N ASN A 288 -9.00 8.33 -22.39
CA ASN A 288 -9.12 7.79 -23.74
C ASN A 288 -10.59 7.65 -24.17
N GLU A 289 -11.45 7.10 -23.31
CA GLU A 289 -12.89 7.03 -23.59
C GLU A 289 -13.49 8.42 -23.84
N ILE A 290 -13.14 9.43 -23.03
CA ILE A 290 -13.62 10.80 -23.20
C ILE A 290 -13.15 11.43 -24.52
N GLN A 291 -11.93 11.11 -24.98
CA GLN A 291 -11.34 11.70 -26.17
C GLN A 291 -11.81 11.05 -27.47
N PHE A 292 -12.08 9.74 -27.44
CA PHE A 292 -12.31 8.95 -28.65
C PHE A 292 -13.71 8.32 -28.77
N ASN A 293 -14.54 8.40 -27.72
CA ASN A 293 -15.91 7.89 -27.73
C ASN A 293 -16.91 9.05 -27.67
N ASP A 294 -17.67 9.22 -28.76
CA ASP A 294 -18.63 10.31 -28.96
C ASP A 294 -19.79 10.33 -27.95
N LYS A 295 -20.00 9.20 -27.25
CA LYS A 295 -20.98 9.04 -26.18
C LYS A 295 -20.57 9.69 -24.87
N PHE A 296 -19.31 10.11 -24.72
CA PHE A 296 -18.80 10.71 -23.49
C PHE A 296 -18.30 12.13 -23.72
N THR A 297 -18.56 12.97 -22.72
CA THR A 297 -17.97 14.30 -22.56
C THR A 297 -17.59 14.50 -21.11
N TYR A 298 -17.08 15.67 -20.75
CA TYR A 298 -16.55 15.89 -19.42
C TYR A 298 -16.69 17.33 -18.96
N GLU A 299 -16.65 17.52 -17.66
CA GLU A 299 -16.56 18.82 -17.01
C GLU A 299 -15.21 18.98 -16.33
N ARG A 300 -14.57 20.12 -16.58
CA ARG A 300 -13.33 20.51 -15.92
C ARG A 300 -13.60 21.18 -14.58
N THR A 301 -12.64 21.07 -13.68
CA THR A 301 -12.60 21.81 -12.42
C THR A 301 -11.18 22.27 -12.10
N SER A 302 -11.07 23.34 -11.30
CA SER A 302 -9.78 23.82 -10.80
C SER A 302 -9.39 23.06 -9.53
N ALA A 303 -8.07 22.89 -9.35
CA ALA A 303 -7.49 22.35 -8.12
C ALA A 303 -8.01 23.07 -6.87
N VAL A 304 -8.23 24.40 -6.94
CA VAL A 304 -8.68 25.22 -5.82
C VAL A 304 -10.02 24.70 -5.25
N PHE A 305 -10.95 24.27 -6.11
CA PHE A 305 -12.25 23.76 -5.69
C PHE A 305 -12.20 22.36 -5.09
N ILE A 306 -11.22 21.54 -5.48
CA ILE A 306 -10.99 20.19 -4.94
C ILE A 306 -10.26 20.28 -3.59
N VAL A 307 -9.30 21.20 -3.48
CA VAL A 307 -8.32 21.24 -2.40
C VAL A 307 -8.83 21.97 -1.15
N LYS A 308 -9.82 22.87 -1.27
CA LYS A 308 -10.54 23.57 -0.17
C LYS A 308 -9.67 23.85 1.08
N GLY A 309 -8.62 24.65 0.93
CA GLY A 309 -7.78 25.12 2.05
C GLY A 309 -6.70 24.14 2.55
N LYS A 310 -6.45 23.03 1.84
CA LYS A 310 -5.29 22.16 2.12
C LYS A 310 -4.00 22.80 1.59
N ASN A 311 -3.06 23.06 2.49
CA ASN A 311 -1.82 23.79 2.14
C ASN A 311 -0.59 22.87 1.99
N LYS A 312 -0.68 21.60 2.44
CA LYS A 312 0.45 20.65 2.34
C LYS A 312 0.35 19.85 1.04
N SER A 313 1.47 19.72 0.32
CA SER A 313 1.57 18.98 -0.95
C SER A 313 1.00 17.55 -0.87
N GLU A 314 1.25 16.84 0.24
CA GLU A 314 0.70 15.50 0.48
C GLU A 314 -0.83 15.50 0.61
N GLN A 315 -1.39 16.50 1.30
CA GLN A 315 -2.83 16.64 1.45
C GLN A 315 -3.50 17.02 0.12
N ILE A 316 -2.85 17.86 -0.67
CA ILE A 316 -3.28 18.23 -2.03
C ILE A 316 -3.31 16.97 -2.90
N LYS A 317 -2.18 16.23 -2.97
CA LYS A 317 -2.09 14.98 -3.74
C LYS A 317 -3.17 13.98 -3.34
N SER A 318 -3.39 13.80 -2.04
CA SER A 318 -4.45 12.92 -1.52
C SER A 318 -5.86 13.41 -1.91
N ALA A 319 -6.10 14.73 -1.92
CA ALA A 319 -7.39 15.30 -2.33
C ALA A 319 -7.67 15.11 -3.82
N THR A 320 -6.65 15.30 -4.66
CA THR A 320 -6.78 15.25 -6.12
C THR A 320 -6.53 13.86 -6.70
N TYR A 321 -6.22 12.87 -5.85
CA TYR A 321 -5.74 11.56 -6.28
C TYR A 321 -6.69 10.83 -7.23
N LEU A 322 -8.01 10.96 -7.07
CA LEU A 322 -9.01 10.31 -7.93
C LEU A 322 -9.57 11.24 -9.03
N TYR A 323 -8.91 12.36 -9.32
CA TYR A 323 -9.29 13.24 -10.43
C TYR A 323 -8.28 13.06 -11.58
N PRO A 324 -8.70 12.63 -12.78
CA PRO A 324 -7.82 12.63 -13.94
C PRO A 324 -7.54 14.05 -14.42
N LEU A 325 -6.48 14.20 -15.21
CA LEU A 325 -6.04 15.47 -15.80
C LEU A 325 -6.16 15.40 -17.33
N ILE A 326 -6.75 16.44 -17.91
CA ILE A 326 -6.74 16.69 -19.36
C ILE A 326 -6.24 18.13 -19.54
N ASP A 327 -5.16 18.32 -20.31
CA ASP A 327 -4.53 19.63 -20.56
C ASP A 327 -4.30 20.45 -19.27
N ASN A 328 -3.71 19.84 -18.25
CA ASN A 328 -3.46 20.43 -16.91
C ASN A 328 -4.71 20.87 -16.14
N SER A 329 -5.91 20.50 -16.59
CA SER A 329 -7.17 20.74 -15.89
C SER A 329 -7.70 19.45 -15.29
N TYR A 330 -8.12 19.48 -14.02
CA TYR A 330 -8.76 18.32 -13.41
C TYR A 330 -10.14 18.10 -14.01
N VAL A 331 -10.51 16.84 -14.21
CA VAL A 331 -11.85 16.48 -14.69
C VAL A 331 -12.69 16.04 -13.51
N SER A 332 -13.78 16.74 -13.23
CA SER A 332 -14.66 16.44 -12.09
C SER A 332 -15.77 15.46 -12.43
N HIS A 333 -16.32 15.54 -13.64
CA HIS A 333 -17.45 14.71 -14.07
C HIS A 333 -17.23 14.17 -15.48
N ILE A 334 -17.75 12.98 -15.72
CA ILE A 334 -18.06 12.48 -17.06
C ILE A 334 -19.54 12.73 -17.34
N ILE A 335 -19.85 13.17 -18.56
CA ILE A 335 -21.20 13.37 -19.05
C ILE A 335 -21.49 12.31 -20.11
N VAL A 336 -22.46 11.46 -19.84
CA VAL A 336 -23.00 10.47 -20.77
C VAL A 336 -23.99 11.17 -21.71
N ARG A 337 -23.72 11.11 -23.01
CA ARG A 337 -24.60 11.64 -24.06
C ARG A 337 -25.69 10.61 -24.39
N LYS A 338 -26.87 11.13 -24.72
CA LYS A 338 -28.02 10.31 -25.15
C LYS A 338 -27.86 9.89 -26.58
#